data_AF-A0A819RFD8-F1
#
_entry.id   AF-A0A819RFD8-F1
#
_cell.length_a   1.000
_cell.length_b   1.000
_cell.length_c   1.000
_cell.angle_alpha   90.00
_cell.angle_beta   90.00
_cell.angle_gamma   90.00
#
_symmetry.space_group_name_H-M   'P 1'
#
loop_
_entity.id
_entity.type
_entity.pdbx_description
1 polymer ?
#
loop_
_entity_poly.entity_id
_entity_poly.type
_entity_poly.pdbx_seq_one_letter_code
_entity_poly.pdbx_strand_id
1 'polypeptide(L)'
;MQTTISPTKRLAIGLYTLAITAEYRTTPNLFGVSRSTVYVIFEEVIATIVSRLCDRYIKLPVGKELSKVIDGFRTTRGFPQCAGAIDGTHFAILALMDNAADYYNQKAYHSMHA
;
A
#
# COMPACT_ATOMS: atom_id res chain seq x y z
N MET A 1 -33.07 -4.52 14.28
CA MET A 1 -31.85 -4.48 15.12
C MET A 1 -30.65 -4.66 14.19
N GLN A 2 -29.76 -3.68 14.07
CA GLN A 2 -28.50 -3.88 13.36
C GLN A 2 -27.60 -4.77 14.22
N THR A 3 -27.25 -5.94 13.71
CA THR A 3 -26.29 -6.83 14.38
C THR A 3 -24.90 -6.25 14.29
N THR A 4 -24.29 -5.98 15.44
CA THR A 4 -22.93 -5.45 15.52
C THR A 4 -21.94 -6.45 14.91
N ILE A 5 -21.15 -6.01 13.94
CA ILE A 5 -20.12 -6.86 13.31
C ILE A 5 -18.97 -7.03 14.30
N SER A 6 -18.63 -8.29 14.62
CA SER A 6 -17.57 -8.58 15.60
C SER A 6 -16.20 -8.02 15.18
N PRO A 7 -15.33 -7.61 16.12
CA PRO A 7 -13.99 -7.10 15.81
C PRO A 7 -13.18 -8.04 14.93
N THR A 8 -13.25 -9.35 15.18
CA THR A 8 -12.58 -10.38 14.36
C THR A 8 -13.08 -10.36 12.92
N LYS A 9 -14.39 -10.22 12.71
CA LYS A 9 -14.97 -10.14 11.37
C LYS A 9 -14.58 -8.83 10.67
N ARG A 10 -14.53 -7.71 11.39
CA ARG A 10 -14.06 -6.42 10.85
C ARG A 10 -12.60 -6.51 10.39
N LEU A 11 -11.74 -7.08 11.23
CA LEU A 11 -10.33 -7.30 10.90
C LEU A 11 -10.17 -8.21 9.67
N ALA A 12 -10.91 -9.32 9.62
CA ALA A 12 -10.89 -10.24 8.47
C ALA A 12 -11.31 -9.55 7.17
N ILE A 13 -12.37 -8.72 7.21
CA ILE A 13 -12.81 -7.93 6.06
C ILE A 13 -11.67 -6.99 5.60
N GLY A 14 -11.09 -6.20 6.51
CA GLY A 14 -10.03 -5.25 6.18
C GLY A 14 -8.78 -5.92 5.58
N LEU A 15 -8.30 -7.00 6.20
CA LEU A 15 -7.15 -7.76 5.72
C LEU A 15 -7.42 -8.45 4.38
N TYR A 16 -8.62 -9.00 4.19
CA TYR A 16 -9.01 -9.64 2.94
C TYR A 16 -9.11 -8.61 1.80
N THR A 17 -9.68 -7.43 2.05
CA THR A 17 -9.71 -6.33 1.07
C THR A 17 -8.30 -5.87 0.69
N LEU A 18 -7.38 -5.76 1.65
CA LEU A 18 -5.97 -5.45 1.39
C LEU A 18 -5.30 -6.52 0.51
N ALA A 19 -5.46 -7.80 0.86
CA ALA A 19 -4.70 -8.88 0.26
C ALA A 19 -4.98 -9.08 -1.24
N ILE A 20 -6.22 -8.86 -1.67
CA ILE A 20 -6.64 -9.23 -3.02
C ILE A 20 -6.49 -8.04 -3.97
N THR A 21 -6.27 -6.83 -3.45
CA THR A 21 -6.39 -5.57 -4.22
C THR A 21 -7.67 -5.54 -5.06
N ALA A 22 -8.68 -6.33 -4.68
CA ALA A 22 -9.77 -6.69 -5.55
C ALA A 22 -10.90 -5.69 -5.44
N GLU A 23 -11.57 -5.53 -6.57
CA GLU A 23 -12.79 -4.76 -6.70
C GLU A 23 -13.72 -4.97 -5.50
N TYR A 24 -14.25 -3.86 -4.99
CA TYR A 24 -15.26 -3.77 -3.93
C TYR A 24 -16.57 -4.54 -4.19
N ARG A 25 -16.59 -5.46 -5.16
CA ARG A 25 -17.68 -6.35 -5.55
C ARG A 25 -17.59 -7.73 -4.89
N THR A 26 -16.40 -8.25 -4.62
CA THR A 26 -16.22 -9.63 -4.12
C THR A 26 -16.30 -9.71 -2.59
N THR A 27 -15.67 -8.77 -1.89
CA THR A 27 -15.66 -8.71 -0.42
C THR A 27 -17.06 -8.63 0.19
N PRO A 28 -18.00 -7.77 -0.29
CA PRO A 28 -19.33 -7.67 0.31
C PRO A 28 -20.10 -9.00 0.28
N ASN A 29 -20.01 -9.71 -0.85
CA ASN A 29 -20.68 -10.99 -1.05
C ASN A 29 -20.10 -12.08 -0.13
N LEU A 30 -18.76 -12.15 0.01
CA LEU A 30 -18.10 -13.15 0.84
C LEU A 30 -18.46 -13.01 2.33
N PHE A 31 -18.52 -11.78 2.82
CA PHE A 31 -18.74 -11.52 4.24
C PHE A 31 -20.21 -11.25 4.59
N GLY A 32 -21.10 -11.24 3.61
CA GLY A 32 -22.54 -10.99 3.78
C GLY A 32 -22.83 -9.60 4.34
N VAL A 33 -22.14 -8.57 3.84
CA VAL A 33 -22.27 -7.18 4.28
C VAL A 33 -22.45 -6.25 3.08
N SER A 34 -23.02 -5.07 3.29
CA SER A 34 -23.14 -4.09 2.20
C SER A 34 -21.78 -3.54 1.79
N ARG A 35 -21.66 -3.09 0.54
CA ARG A 35 -20.44 -2.44 0.03
C ARG A 35 -20.02 -1.22 0.85
N SER A 36 -20.97 -0.41 1.29
CA SER A 36 -20.71 0.74 2.17
C SER A 36 -20.11 0.31 3.51
N THR A 37 -20.60 -0.80 4.09
CA THR A 37 -20.09 -1.33 5.35
C THR A 37 -18.66 -1.85 5.21
N VAL A 38 -18.32 -2.50 4.09
CA VAL A 38 -16.94 -2.92 3.80
C VAL A 38 -16.01 -1.72 3.78
N TYR A 39 -16.41 -0.62 3.11
CA TYR A 39 -15.59 0.59 3.01
C TYR A 39 -15.31 1.20 4.39
N VAL A 40 -16.35 1.39 5.20
CA VAL A 40 -16.20 1.93 6.57
C VAL A 40 -15.30 1.03 7.43
N ILE A 41 -15.50 -0.29 7.37
CA ILE A 41 -14.66 -1.25 8.10
C ILE A 41 -13.21 -1.19 7.63
N PHE A 42 -13.00 -1.11 6.32
CA PHE A 42 -11.67 -1.04 5.74
C PHE A 42 -10.91 0.19 6.23
N GLU A 43 -11.50 1.38 6.10
CA GLU A 43 -10.90 2.64 6.58
C GLU A 43 -10.53 2.57 8.07
N GLU A 44 -11.44 2.09 8.93
CA GLU A 44 -11.18 1.96 10.35
C GLU A 44 -10.05 0.96 10.67
N VAL A 45 -10.01 -0.18 9.98
CA VAL A 45 -8.97 -1.20 10.18
C VAL A 45 -7.61 -0.65 9.72
N ILE A 46 -7.55 0.03 8.56
CA ILE A 46 -6.32 0.66 8.07
C ILE A 46 -5.84 1.73 9.04
N ALA A 47 -6.71 2.65 9.46
CA ALA A 47 -6.36 3.70 10.42
C ALA A 47 -5.83 3.11 11.74
N THR A 48 -6.43 2.01 12.20
CA THR A 48 -5.97 1.30 13.40
C THR A 48 -4.61 0.63 13.18
N ILE A 49 -4.40 -0.03 12.04
CA ILE A 49 -3.12 -0.65 11.70
C ILE A 49 -2.02 0.41 11.62
N VAL A 50 -2.26 1.52 10.91
CA VAL A 50 -1.30 2.62 10.77
C VAL A 50 -0.97 3.20 12.14
N SER A 51 -1.98 3.59 12.92
CA SER A 51 -1.75 4.22 14.23
C SER A 51 -1.06 3.32 15.26
N ARG A 52 -1.17 1.99 15.14
CA ARG A 52 -0.62 1.05 16.14
C ARG A 52 0.65 0.35 15.70
N LEU A 53 0.83 0.15 14.39
CA LEU A 53 1.90 -0.69 13.84
C LEU A 53 2.89 0.09 12.98
N CYS A 54 2.54 1.24 12.40
CA CYS A 54 3.43 2.00 11.52
C CYS A 54 4.77 2.30 12.22
N ASP A 55 4.74 2.90 13.40
CA ASP A 55 5.94 3.24 14.17
C ASP A 55 6.77 2.03 14.59
N ARG A 56 6.17 0.84 14.64
CA ARG A 56 6.88 -0.40 14.99
C ARG A 56 7.65 -0.96 13.82
N TYR A 57 7.08 -0.94 12.62
CA TYR A 57 7.62 -1.63 11.45
C TYR A 57 8.27 -0.70 10.42
N ILE A 58 7.80 0.54 10.28
CA ILE A 58 8.32 1.54 9.35
C ILE A 58 9.24 2.46 10.15
N LYS A 59 10.53 2.12 10.16
CA LYS A 59 11.58 2.89 10.83
C LYS A 59 12.73 3.17 9.87
N LEU A 60 13.32 4.34 10.02
CA LEU A 60 14.57 4.66 9.34
C LEU A 60 15.74 3.95 10.04
N PRO A 61 16.73 3.45 9.29
CA PRO A 61 17.92 2.85 9.88
C PRO A 61 18.69 3.92 10.67
N VAL A 62 19.25 3.52 11.81
CA VAL A 62 20.04 4.40 12.69
C VAL A 62 21.33 3.74 13.13
N GLY A 63 22.32 4.55 13.52
CA GLY A 63 23.60 4.07 14.03
C GLY A 63 24.31 3.12 13.04
N LYS A 64 24.69 1.92 13.51
CA LYS A 64 25.42 0.94 12.70
C LYS A 64 24.63 0.44 11.49
N GLU A 65 23.30 0.38 11.57
CA GLU A 65 22.49 -0.05 10.43
C GLU A 65 22.51 1.00 9.33
N LEU A 66 22.44 2.29 9.70
CA LEU A 66 22.53 3.39 8.74
C LEU A 66 23.87 3.37 8.00
N SER A 67 24.98 3.18 8.72
CA SER A 67 26.31 3.06 8.10
C SER A 67 26.37 1.92 7.08
N LYS A 68 25.83 0.74 7.44
CA LYS A 68 25.77 -0.41 6.53
C LYS A 68 24.95 -0.11 5.27
N VAL A 69 23.81 0.55 5.41
CA VAL A 69 22.97 0.92 4.26
C VAL A 69 23.71 1.91 3.36
N ILE A 70 24.31 2.96 3.92
CA ILE A 70 25.08 3.96 3.17
C ILE A 70 26.24 3.30 2.42
N ASP A 71 27.02 2.45 3.08
CA ASP A 71 28.14 1.75 2.45
C ASP A 71 27.66 0.79 1.36
N GLY A 72 26.51 0.12 1.56
CA GLY A 72 25.87 -0.72 0.56
C GLY A 72 25.50 0.06 -0.70
N PHE A 73 24.82 1.21 -0.58
CA PHE A 73 24.47 2.05 -1.73
C PHE A 73 25.71 2.64 -2.42
N ARG A 74 26.70 3.06 -1.64
CA ARG A 74 27.96 3.58 -2.17
C ARG A 74 28.71 2.52 -2.98
N THR A 75 28.81 1.30 -2.48
CA THR A 75 29.61 0.22 -3.12
C THR A 75 28.89 -0.41 -4.30
N THR A 76 27.58 -0.61 -4.22
CA THR A 76 26.81 -1.32 -5.27
C THR A 76 26.28 -0.41 -6.37
N ARG A 77 25.96 0.85 -6.05
CA ARG A 77 25.31 1.79 -6.97
C ARG A 77 26.04 3.12 -7.14
N GLY A 78 27.12 3.35 -6.39
CA GLY A 78 27.88 4.59 -6.46
C GLY A 78 27.18 5.80 -5.83
N PHE A 79 26.12 5.59 -5.03
CA PHE A 79 25.40 6.67 -4.35
C PHE A 79 25.95 6.88 -2.94
N PRO A 80 26.86 7.85 -2.71
CA PRO A 80 27.31 8.18 -1.36
C PRO A 80 26.16 8.79 -0.55
N GLN A 81 26.15 8.55 0.76
CA GLN A 81 25.21 9.13 1.71
C GLN A 81 23.72 8.77 1.49
N CYS A 82 23.44 7.64 0.82
CA CYS A 82 22.07 7.15 0.65
C CYS A 82 21.65 6.28 1.86
N ALA A 83 20.63 6.73 2.60
CA ALA A 83 20.09 6.03 3.77
C ALA A 83 19.02 4.97 3.43
N GLY A 84 18.66 4.84 2.15
CA GLY A 84 17.58 4.01 1.68
C GLY A 84 16.97 4.56 0.39
N ALA A 85 16.14 3.75 -0.26
CA ALA A 85 15.35 4.15 -1.42
C ALA A 85 13.88 3.78 -1.17
N ILE A 86 12.98 4.70 -1.53
CA ILE A 86 11.53 4.46 -1.53
C ILE A 86 11.13 4.38 -2.99
N ASP A 87 10.61 3.22 -3.40
CA ASP A 87 10.11 3.03 -4.76
C ASP A 87 8.66 3.52 -4.89
N GLY A 88 8.33 4.06 -6.04
CA GLY A 88 6.99 4.60 -6.34
C GLY A 88 5.98 3.48 -6.59
N THR A 89 4.73 3.72 -6.19
CA THR A 89 3.62 2.88 -6.66
C THR A 89 3.04 3.47 -7.93
N HIS A 90 2.84 2.64 -8.95
CA HIS A 90 2.29 3.02 -10.25
C HIS A 90 0.88 2.46 -10.40
N PHE A 91 -0.12 3.34 -10.55
CA PHE A 91 -1.48 2.95 -10.90
C PHE A 91 -1.63 2.90 -12.42
N ALA A 92 -2.07 1.75 -12.95
CA ALA A 92 -2.32 1.63 -14.38
C ALA A 92 -3.43 2.58 -14.82
N ILE A 93 -3.23 3.26 -15.94
CA ILE A 93 -4.20 4.16 -16.56
C ILE A 93 -4.40 3.80 -18.03
N LEU A 94 -5.54 4.19 -18.59
CA LEU A 94 -5.69 4.26 -20.04
C LEU A 94 -4.79 5.37 -20.56
N ALA A 95 -4.15 5.14 -21.71
CA ALA A 95 -3.32 6.16 -22.35
C ALA A 95 -4.16 7.43 -22.58
N LEU A 96 -3.68 8.57 -22.07
CA LEU A 96 -4.27 9.86 -22.38
C LEU A 96 -4.02 10.16 -23.87
N MET A 97 -5.01 10.71 -24.57
CA MET A 97 -4.89 11.02 -26.01
C MET A 97 -3.72 11.96 -26.28
N ASP A 98 -3.50 12.92 -25.37
CA ASP A 98 -2.36 13.81 -25.37
C ASP A 98 -1.32 13.29 -24.36
N ASN A 99 -0.05 13.22 -24.77
CA ASN A 99 1.10 12.86 -23.94
C ASN A 99 1.14 11.41 -23.41
N ALA A 100 0.58 10.43 -24.13
CA ALA A 100 0.63 9.01 -23.76
C ALA A 100 2.05 8.50 -23.41
N ALA A 101 3.08 9.02 -24.09
CA ALA A 101 4.48 8.67 -23.85
C ALA A 101 4.96 9.01 -22.43
N ASP A 102 4.48 10.12 -21.86
CA ASP A 102 4.89 10.60 -20.53
C ASP A 102 4.41 9.67 -19.40
N TYR A 103 3.38 8.87 -19.68
CA TYR A 103 2.81 7.92 -18.74
C TYR A 103 3.30 6.49 -18.96
N TYR A 104 4.12 6.25 -19.99
CA TYR A 104 4.61 4.91 -20.29
C TYR A 104 5.77 4.52 -19.36
N ASN A 105 5.57 3.51 -18.53
CA ASN A 105 6.55 3.12 -17.52
C ASN A 105 7.51 2.02 -17.99
N GLN A 106 8.52 1.73 -17.16
CA GLN A 106 9.52 0.69 -17.43
C GLN A 106 8.94 -0.75 -17.46
N LYS A 107 7.70 -0.93 -17.00
CA LYS A 107 6.96 -2.20 -17.05
C LYS A 107 6.06 -2.30 -18.29
N ALA A 108 6.27 -1.43 -19.28
CA ALA A 108 5.59 -1.45 -20.57
C ALA A 108 4.07 -1.21 -20.52
N TYR A 109 3.57 -0.48 -19.51
CA TYR A 109 2.18 -0.02 -19.45
C TYR A 109 2.06 1.46 -19.08
N HIS A 110 0.93 2.09 -19.43
CA HIS A 110 0.66 3.47 -19.04
C HIS A 110 0.23 3.53 -17.57
N SER A 111 0.86 4.39 -16.79
CA SER A 111 0.60 4.51 -15.36
C SER A 111 0.84 5.92 -14.83
N MET A 112 0.15 6.26 -13.75
CA MET A 112 0.47 7.44 -12.94
C MET A 112 1.13 7.03 -11.64
N HIS A 113 2.04 7.87 -11.15
CA HIS A 113 2.54 7.76 -9.79
C HIS A 113 1.39 8.07 -8.80
N ALA A 114 1.32 7.28 -7.74
CA ALA A 114 0.45 7.51 -6.58
C ALA A 114 0.83 8.80 -5.84
#